data_AF-W2BZU1-F1
#
_entry.id   AF-W2BZU1-F1
#
_cell.length_a   1.000
_cell.length_b   1.000
_cell.length_c   1.000
_cell.angle_alpha   90.00
_cell.angle_beta   90.00
_cell.angle_gamma   90.00
#
_symmetry.space_group_name_H-M   'P 1'
#
loop_
_entity.id
_entity.type
_entity.pdbx_description
1 polymer ?
#
loop_
_entity_poly.entity_id
_entity_poly.type
_entity_poly.pdbx_seq_one_letter_code
_entity_poly.pdbx_strand_id
1 'polypeptide(L)'
;MIDIAGVRFKSTGKIYYFDPGDLDIEPGKGVIVETARGMEFGTVVMDVTPIKEEDITKPLKKIVRIADEKDIKRHEENESKKNVQWKFVRKK
;
A
#
# COMPACT_ATOMS: atom_id res chain seq x y z
N MET A 1 -0.47 -6.64 22.16
CA MET A 1 -1.54 -6.25 21.20
C MET A 1 -0.85 -5.37 20.18
N ILE A 2 -1.05 -5.65 18.90
CA ILE A 2 -0.46 -4.89 17.81
C ILE A 2 -1.58 -4.27 17.00
N ASP A 3 -1.41 -3.01 16.67
CA ASP A 3 -2.29 -2.28 15.80
C ASP A 3 -1.98 -2.64 14.35
N ILE A 4 -3.03 -2.93 13.57
CA ILE A 4 -2.89 -3.23 12.15
C ILE A 4 -3.78 -2.32 11.32
N ALA A 5 -3.23 -1.85 10.20
CA ALA A 5 -3.97 -1.14 9.16
C ALA A 5 -4.05 -2.01 7.90
N GLY A 6 -5.24 -2.07 7.31
CA GLY A 6 -5.48 -2.83 6.07
C GLY A 6 -5.21 -1.95 4.85
N VAL A 7 -4.18 -2.30 4.08
CA VAL A 7 -3.73 -1.55 2.89
C VAL A 7 -3.93 -2.38 1.63
N ARG A 8 -4.43 -1.72 0.58
CA ARG A 8 -4.68 -2.30 -0.75
C ARG A 8 -3.93 -1.52 -1.83
N PHE A 9 -3.16 -2.23 -2.66
CA PHE A 9 -2.34 -1.63 -3.71
C PHE A 9 -3.04 -1.46 -5.06
N LYS A 10 -4.08 -2.26 -5.33
CA LYS A 10 -4.83 -2.27 -6.59
C LYS A 10 -6.32 -2.51 -6.36
N SER A 11 -7.17 -2.01 -7.26
CA SER A 11 -8.63 -2.14 -7.17
C SER A 11 -9.14 -3.59 -7.04
N THR A 12 -8.44 -4.57 -7.63
CA THR A 12 -8.76 -6.01 -7.54
C THR A 12 -7.70 -6.83 -6.78
N GLY A 13 -7.03 -6.19 -5.82
CA GLY A 13 -5.91 -6.77 -5.06
C GLY A 13 -6.32 -7.47 -3.76
N LYS A 14 -5.39 -8.25 -3.21
CA LYS A 14 -5.45 -8.73 -1.82
C LYS A 14 -5.18 -7.56 -0.87
N ILE A 15 -5.87 -7.57 0.27
CA ILE A 15 -5.59 -6.64 1.39
C ILE A 15 -4.38 -7.20 2.14
N TYR A 16 -3.42 -6.34 2.40
CA TYR A 16 -2.24 -6.65 3.20
C TYR A 16 -2.30 -5.83 4.49
N TYR A 17 -1.89 -6.45 5.59
CA TYR A 17 -1.87 -5.80 6.89
C TYR A 17 -0.49 -5.23 7.16
N PHE A 18 -0.46 -3.99 7.62
CA PHE A 18 0.77 -3.27 7.98
C PHE A 18 0.61 -2.66 9.36
N ASP A 19 1.74 -2.49 10.03
CA ASP A 19 1.84 -1.80 11.31
C ASP A 19 1.83 -0.28 11.06
N PRO A 20 0.79 0.45 11.52
CA PRO A 20 0.70 1.90 11.40
C PRO A 20 1.67 2.65 12.33
N GLY A 21 2.21 1.98 13.35
CA GLY A 21 3.01 2.62 14.40
C GLY A 21 2.23 3.76 15.06
N ASP A 22 2.89 4.91 15.20
CA ASP A 22 2.31 6.14 15.74
C ASP A 22 1.70 7.06 14.66
N LEU A 23 1.49 6.55 13.43
CA LEU A 23 0.91 7.34 12.35
C LEU A 23 -0.61 7.37 12.44
N ASP A 24 -1.18 8.55 12.21
CA ASP A 24 -2.63 8.75 12.16
C ASP A 24 -3.16 8.40 10.76
N ILE A 25 -3.62 7.15 10.62
CA ILE A 25 -3.99 6.58 9.32
C ILE A 25 -5.50 6.41 9.24
N GLU A 26 -6.12 7.08 8.27
CA GLU A 26 -7.55 7.02 8.04
C GLU A 26 -7.89 6.18 6.80
N PRO A 27 -9.00 5.43 6.82
CA PRO A 27 -9.51 4.72 5.65
C PRO A 27 -9.80 5.69 4.51
N GLY A 28 -9.32 5.36 3.32
CA GLY A 28 -9.36 6.22 2.14
C GLY A 28 -8.10 7.04 1.90
N LYS A 29 -7.20 7.17 2.89
CA LYS A 29 -5.90 7.83 2.67
C LYS A 29 -4.92 6.92 1.90
N GLY A 30 -4.05 7.56 1.13
CA GLY A 30 -2.88 6.91 0.54
C GLY A 30 -1.76 6.80 1.58
N VAL A 31 -1.06 5.68 1.59
CA VAL A 31 0.10 5.44 2.45
C VAL A 31 1.23 4.80 1.67
N ILE A 32 2.46 5.10 2.06
CA ILE A 32 3.66 4.48 1.51
C ILE A 32 4.11 3.40 2.49
N VAL A 33 4.23 2.17 1.99
CA VAL A 33 4.64 1.01 2.78
C VAL A 33 5.91 0.40 2.22
N GLU A 34 6.71 -0.20 3.10
CA GLU A 34 7.97 -0.84 2.69
C GLU A 34 7.75 -2.34 2.43
N THR A 35 7.93 -2.73 1.18
CA THR A 35 7.93 -4.13 0.75
C THR A 35 9.36 -4.64 0.59
N ALA A 36 9.53 -5.96 0.45
CA ALA A 36 10.85 -6.56 0.23
C ALA A 36 11.58 -6.08 -1.04
N ARG A 37 10.87 -5.41 -1.97
CA ARG A 37 11.42 -4.87 -3.22
C ARG A 37 11.50 -3.34 -3.23
N GLY A 38 11.16 -2.69 -2.13
CA GLY A 38 11.19 -1.22 -1.99
C GLY A 38 9.84 -0.64 -1.54
N MET A 39 9.74 0.67 -1.66
CA MET A 39 8.53 1.43 -1.29
C MET A 39 7.41 1.24 -2.31
N GLU A 40 6.22 0.93 -1.83
CA GLU A 40 5.03 0.79 -2.66
C GLU A 40 3.90 1.69 -2.13
N PHE A 41 3.14 2.30 -3.05
CA PHE A 41 1.98 3.12 -2.72
C PHE A 41 0.76 2.23 -2.55
N GLY A 42 0.12 2.29 -1.40
CA GLY A 42 -1.13 1.60 -1.11
C GLY A 42 -2.21 2.56 -0.62
N THR A 43 -3.45 2.12 -0.69
CA THR A 43 -4.61 2.84 -0.15
C THR A 43 -5.14 2.10 1.05
N VAL A 44 -5.38 2.82 2.13
CA VAL A 44 -5.96 2.28 3.36
C VAL A 44 -7.43 1.98 3.09
N VAL A 45 -7.83 0.74 3.31
CA VAL A 45 -9.21 0.27 3.16
C VAL A 45 -9.83 -0.16 4.49
N MET A 46 -9.00 -0.30 5.52
CA MET A 46 -9.39 -0.75 6.84
C MET A 46 -8.73 0.14 7.88
N ASP A 47 -9.52 0.56 8.87
CA ASP A 47 -9.06 1.37 10.00
C ASP A 47 -8.10 0.60 10.91
N VAL A 48 -7.40 1.32 11.78
CA VAL A 48 -6.43 0.74 12.71
C VAL A 48 -7.18 -0.15 13.72
N THR A 49 -6.90 -1.45 13.66
CA THR A 49 -7.55 -2.44 14.52
C THR A 49 -6.52 -3.15 15.38
N PRO A 50 -6.68 -3.19 16.72
CA PRO A 50 -5.80 -3.92 17.60
C PRO A 50 -6.06 -5.43 17.49
N ILE A 51 -5.03 -6.21 17.20
CA ILE A 51 -5.06 -7.68 17.16
C ILE A 51 -3.98 -8.28 18.06
N LYS A 52 -4.06 -9.60 18.30
CA LYS A 52 -3.02 -10.33 19.02
C LYS A 52 -1.88 -10.71 18.07
N GLU A 53 -0.67 -10.70 18.61
CA GLU A 53 0.56 -11.09 17.90
C GLU A 53 0.53 -12.55 17.44
N GLU A 54 -0.22 -13.36 18.18
CA GLU A 54 -0.43 -14.78 17.95
C GLU A 54 -1.23 -15.07 16.67
N ASP A 55 -2.13 -14.16 16.28
CA ASP A 55 -2.93 -14.26 15.05
C ASP A 55 -2.14 -13.82 13.80
N ILE A 56 -0.96 -13.23 13.98
CA ILE A 56 -0.14 -12.69 12.90
C ILE A 56 0.69 -13.81 12.27
N THR A 57 0.17 -14.38 11.19
CA THR A 57 0.80 -15.50 10.47
C THR A 57 1.99 -15.09 9.58
N LYS A 58 2.14 -13.79 9.27
CA LYS A 58 3.17 -13.26 8.37
C LYS A 58 3.87 -12.08 9.03
N PRO A 59 5.18 -11.87 8.76
CA PRO A 59 5.88 -10.71 9.29
C PRO A 59 5.19 -9.43 8.80
N LEU A 60 4.60 -8.69 9.74
CA LEU A 60 4.03 -7.38 9.47
C LEU A 60 5.15 -6.44 9.05
N LYS A 61 4.90 -5.72 7.97
CA LYS A 61 5.74 -4.61 7.55
C LYS A 61 5.18 -3.32 8.12
N LYS A 62 6.05 -2.33 8.28
CA LYS A 62 5.67 -1.03 8.82
C LYS A 62 5.27 -0.08 7.71
N ILE A 63 4.34 0.81 8.03
CA ILE A 63 4.00 1.95 7.18
C ILE A 63 5.11 2.98 7.34
N VAL A 64 5.65 3.46 6.22
CA VAL A 64 6.78 4.40 6.23
C VAL A 64 6.27 5.81 6.49
N ARG A 65 5.23 6.22 5.76
CA ARG A 65 4.59 7.53 5.88
C ARG A 65 3.23 7.57 5.19
N ILE A 66 2.44 8.59 5.52
CA ILE A 66 1.24 8.96 4.77
C ILE A 66 1.68 9.50 3.40
N ALA A 67 0.97 9.11 2.35
CA ALA A 67 1.27 9.54 1.00
C ALA A 67 0.73 10.96 0.78
N ASP A 68 1.55 11.82 0.19
CA ASP A 68 1.16 13.18 -0.17
C ASP A 68 0.49 13.22 -1.55
N GLU A 69 -0.10 14.35 -1.92
CA GLU A 69 -0.67 14.57 -3.27
C GLU A 69 0.34 14.25 -4.39
N LYS A 70 1.63 14.50 -4.15
CA LYS A 70 2.70 14.15 -5.10
C LYS A 70 2.79 12.63 -5.33
N ASP A 71 2.67 11.85 -4.27
CA ASP A 71 2.72 10.38 -4.34
C ASP A 71 1.47 9.82 -5.01
N ILE A 72 0.30 10.38 -4.72
CA ILE A 72 -0.96 10.02 -5.38
C ILE A 72 -0.85 10.29 -6.88
N LYS A 73 -0.42 11.49 -7.27
CA LYS A 73 -0.23 11.85 -8.67
C LYS A 73 0.81 10.95 -9.37
N ARG A 74 1.89 10.61 -8.67
CA ARG A 74 2.91 9.66 -9.17
C ARG A 74 2.32 8.27 -9.39
N HIS A 75 1.45 7.81 -8.49
CA HIS A 75 0.76 6.53 -8.59
C HIS A 75 -0.19 6.53 -9.79
N GLU A 76 -1.01 7.57 -9.94
CA GLU A 76 -1.91 7.74 -11.09
C GLU A 76 -1.15 7.80 -12.41
N GLU A 77 -0.04 8.53 -12.47
CA GLU A 77 0.85 8.56 -13.63
C GLU A 77 1.43 7.18 -13.93
N ASN A 78 1.84 6.42 -12.91
CA ASN A 78 2.43 5.10 -13.09
C ASN A 78 1.40 4.07 -13.58
N GLU A 79 0.18 4.10 -13.04
CA GLU A 79 -0.92 3.24 -13.53
C GLU A 79 -1.37 3.64 -14.95
N SER A 80 -1.38 4.94 -15.26
CA SER A 80 -1.64 5.43 -16.62
C SER A 80 -0.55 4.98 -17.60
N LYS A 81 0.73 5.10 -17.23
CA LYS A 81 1.89 4.71 -18.06
C LYS A 81 1.96 3.20 -18.31
N LYS A 82 1.56 2.37 -17.34
CA LYS A 82 1.48 0.90 -17.53
C LYS A 82 0.55 0.49 -18.67
N ASN A 83 -0.58 1.18 -18.84
CA ASN A 83 -1.51 0.88 -19.94
C ASN A 83 -0.96 1.25 -21.33
N VAL A 84 0.00 2.18 -21.40
CA VAL A 84 0.60 2.61 -22.68
C VAL A 84 1.81 1.78 -23.09
N GLN A 85 2.51 1.14 -22.14
CA GLN A 85 3.77 0.43 -22.41
C GLN A 85 3.59 -0.89 -23.18
N TRP A 86 2.38 -1.46 -23.25
CA TRP A 86 2.14 -2.75 -23.95
C TRP A 86 2.05 -2.65 -25.48
N LYS A 87 2.14 -1.45 -26.07
CA LYS A 87 2.07 -1.30 -27.54
C LYS A 87 3.42 -1.39 -28.27
N PHE A 88 4.54 -1.63 -27.59
CA PHE A 88 5.86 -1.58 -28.23
C PHE A 88 6.78 -2.80 -27.95
N VAL A 89 6.21 -4.02 -27.89
CA VAL A 89 7.00 -5.26 -28.10
C VAL A 89 6.32 -6.11 -29.17
N ARG A 90 6.28 -5.59 -30.41
CA ARG A 90 6.05 -6.42 -31.61
C ARG A 90 6.51 -5.73 -32.90
N LYS A 91 7.81 -5.49 -33.03
CA LYS A 91 8.50 -5.40 -34.33
C LYS A 91 10.01 -5.23 -34.12
N LYS A 92 10.76 -6.33 -34.06
CA LYS A 92 11.61 -6.80 -35.15
C LYS A 92 12.20 -8.15 -34.78
#